data_AF-A0A9Q1IDQ8-F1
#
_entry.id   AF-A0A9Q1IDQ8-F1
#
_cell.length_a   1.000
_cell.length_b   1.000
_cell.length_c   1.000
_cell.angle_alpha   90.00
_cell.angle_beta   90.00
_cell.angle_gamma   90.00
#
_symmetry.space_group_name_H-M   'P 1'
#
loop_
_entity.id
_entity.type
_entity.pdbx_description
1 polymer ?
#
loop_
_entity_poly.entity_id
_entity_poly.type
_entity_poly.pdbx_seq_one_letter_code
_entity_poly.pdbx_strand_id
1 'polypeptide(L)' 'MRKGRQKERGKPKRKKNGKIKPSLPPHTPGAQCPPCPGRRRVLDPKTCQCHCSQSQESCRQRGKHLNQQSCRCEAIRR' A
#
# COMPACT_ATOMS: atom_id res chain seq x y z
N MET A 1 -7.68 36.84 21.61
CA MET A 1 -6.43 36.05 21.74
C MET A 1 -6.53 34.77 20.90
N ARG A 2 -5.87 34.72 19.73
CA ARG A 2 -5.85 33.53 18.84
C ARG A 2 -4.62 32.69 19.17
N LYS A 3 -4.76 31.47 19.70
CA LYS A 3 -3.64 30.53 19.88
C LYS A 3 -3.66 29.45 18.81
N GLY A 4 -2.61 29.48 18.00
CA GLY A 4 -2.42 28.70 16.79
C GLY A 4 -2.08 27.23 17.05
N ARG A 5 -2.49 26.45 16.06
CA ARG A 5 -2.38 25.01 15.83
C ARG A 5 -0.93 24.64 15.45
N GLN A 6 -0.34 23.64 16.11
CA GLN A 6 0.85 22.96 15.59
C GLN A 6 0.64 21.45 15.68
N LYS A 7 0.55 20.80 14.51
CA LYS A 7 0.60 19.34 14.36
C LYS A 7 1.80 19.08 13.48
N GLU A 8 2.92 18.77 14.10
CA GLU A 8 4.17 18.47 13.42
C GLU A 8 4.00 17.14 12.64
N ARG A 9 3.69 17.26 11.35
CA ARG A 9 3.76 16.13 10.42
C ARG A 9 5.15 16.14 9.81
N GLY A 10 6.07 15.39 10.42
CA GLY A 10 7.31 14.98 9.78
C GLY A 10 6.99 14.37 8.42
N LYS A 11 7.39 15.07 7.34
CA LYS A 11 7.23 14.62 5.96
C LYS A 11 8.28 13.54 5.70
N PRO A 12 7.92 12.27 5.43
CA PRO A 12 8.93 11.32 4.96
C PRO A 12 9.44 11.79 3.60
N LYS A 13 10.76 12.00 3.56
CA LYS A 13 11.59 12.52 2.47
C LYS A 13 11.35 11.68 1.21
N ARG A 14 10.63 12.24 0.24
CA ARG A 14 10.36 11.60 -1.07
C ARG A 14 11.67 11.54 -1.86
N LYS A 15 12.38 10.42 -1.82
CA LYS A 15 13.48 10.14 -2.76
C LYS A 15 12.89 10.03 -4.17
N LYS A 16 13.29 10.95 -5.03
CA LYS A 16 12.95 11.03 -6.45
C LYS A 16 14.01 10.29 -7.27
N ASN A 17 13.51 9.52 -8.24
CA ASN A 17 14.14 9.01 -9.44
C ASN A 17 15.12 7.84 -9.34
N GLY A 18 14.67 6.71 -9.87
CA GLY A 18 15.48 5.59 -10.34
C GLY A 18 14.56 4.72 -11.17
N LYS A 19 14.94 4.44 -12.42
CA LYS A 19 14.18 3.64 -13.37
C LYS A 19 14.07 2.21 -12.83
N ILE A 20 13.03 1.92 -12.04
CA ILE A 20 12.80 0.57 -11.51
C ILE A 20 12.25 -0.27 -12.67
N LYS A 21 13.15 -0.89 -13.44
CA LYS A 21 12.82 -2.18 -14.08
C LYS A 21 12.17 -3.02 -12.98
N PRO A 22 11.01 -3.66 -13.17
CA PRO A 22 10.49 -4.57 -12.17
C PRO A 22 11.54 -5.67 -11.97
N SER A 23 12.36 -5.53 -10.93
CA SER A 23 13.28 -6.56 -10.49
C SER A 23 12.42 -7.68 -9.97
N LEU A 24 12.05 -8.59 -10.87
CA LEU A 24 11.58 -9.91 -10.50
C LEU A 24 12.64 -10.49 -9.54
N PRO A 25 12.27 -10.94 -8.33
CA PRO A 25 13.23 -11.64 -7.49
C PRO A 25 13.77 -12.86 -8.26
N PRO A 26 15.04 -13.25 -8.06
CA PRO A 26 15.62 -14.41 -8.72
C PRO A 26 14.75 -15.64 -8.41
N HIS A 27 14.34 -16.32 -9.47
CA HIS A 27 13.49 -17.50 -9.41
C HIS A 27 14.27 -18.60 -8.68
N THR A 28 13.91 -18.90 -7.44
CA THR A 28 14.40 -20.10 -6.75
C THR A 28 13.39 -21.22 -7.02
N PRO A 29 13.82 -22.36 -7.58
CA PRO A 29 12.95 -23.51 -7.83
C PRO A 29 12.67 -24.24 -6.51
N GLY A 30 11.75 -23.70 -5.71
CA GLY A 30 11.29 -24.29 -4.46
C GLY A 30 9.93 -23.72 -4.09
N ALA A 31 8.86 -24.39 -4.55
CA ALA A 31 7.46 -24.15 -4.19
C ALA A 31 7.10 -22.69 -3.87
N GLN A 32 7.39 -21.77 -4.80
CA GLN A 32 7.10 -20.36 -4.59
C GLN A 32 5.62 -20.11 -4.89
N CYS A 33 4.90 -19.56 -3.91
CA CYS A 33 3.53 -19.11 -4.11
C CYS A 33 3.45 -18.23 -5.37
N PRO A 34 2.38 -18.34 -6.16
CA PRO A 34 2.22 -17.49 -7.33
C PRO A 34 2.15 -16.01 -6.93
N PRO A 35 2.67 -15.10 -7.77
CA PRO A 35 2.58 -13.67 -7.49
C PRO A 35 1.12 -13.19 -7.49
N CYS A 36 0.82 -12.23 -6.62
CA CYS A 36 -0.54 -11.71 -6.51
C CYS A 36 -1.01 -10.96 -7.76
N PRO A 37 -2.27 -11.13 -8.17
CA PRO A 37 -2.84 -10.34 -9.25
C PRO A 37 -2.96 -8.87 -8.82
N GLY A 38 -2.23 -8.00 -9.52
CA GLY A 38 -2.27 -6.56 -9.32
C GLY A 38 -1.19 -6.02 -8.37
N ARG A 39 -0.56 -4.91 -8.79
CA ARG A 39 0.59 -4.28 -8.12
C ARG A 39 0.35 -3.75 -6.70
N ARG A 40 -0.90 -3.74 -6.23
CA ARG A 40 -1.30 -3.19 -4.92
C ARG A 40 -1.53 -4.28 -3.87
N ARG A 41 -1.41 -5.54 -4.26
CA ARG A 41 -1.54 -6.69 -3.37
C ARG A 41 -0.16 -7.18 -2.94
N VAL A 42 -0.09 -7.68 -1.72
CA VAL A 42 1.10 -8.25 -1.10
C VAL A 42 0.79 -9.71 -0.83
N LEU A 43 1.74 -10.57 -1.19
CA LEU A 43 1.67 -12.00 -0.96
C LEU A 43 2.12 -12.29 0.47
N ASP A 44 1.30 -13.01 1.22
CA ASP A 44 1.71 -13.59 2.49
C ASP A 44 2.54 -14.86 2.21
N PRO A 45 3.82 -14.93 2.64
CA PRO A 45 4.69 -16.05 2.30
C PRO A 45 4.36 -17.33 3.07
N LYS A 46 3.57 -17.25 4.16
CA LYS A 46 3.22 -18.42 4.97
C LYS A 46 1.98 -19.13 4.44
N THR A 47 1.01 -18.37 3.94
CA THR A 47 -0.31 -18.85 3.52
C THR A 47 -0.53 -18.79 2.01
N CYS A 48 0.41 -18.19 1.26
CA CYS A 48 0.24 -17.87 -0.16
C CYS A 48 -0.98 -16.99 -0.46
N GLN A 49 -1.56 -16.30 0.54
CA GLN A 49 -2.73 -15.46 0.34
C GLN A 49 -2.37 -14.01 0.00
N CYS A 50 -3.14 -13.43 -0.90
CA CYS A 50 -2.96 -12.06 -1.35
C CYS A 50 -3.86 -11.11 -0.56
N HIS A 51 -3.25 -10.12 0.10
CA HIS A 51 -3.99 -9.05 0.78
C HIS A 51 -3.61 -7.68 0.22
N CYS A 52 -4.42 -6.66 0.49
CA CYS A 52 -4.12 -5.31 0.07
C CYS A 52 -2.92 -4.75 0.85
N SER A 53 -2.00 -4.07 0.16
CA SER A 53 -0.89 -3.32 0.79
C SER A 53 -1.36 -2.22 1.76
N GLN A 54 -2.60 -1.77 1.60
CA GLN A 54 -3.25 -0.77 2.42
C GLN A 54 -4.36 -1.43 3.25
N SER A 55 -4.47 -1.08 4.53
CA SER A 55 -5.58 -1.49 5.38
C SER A 55 -6.76 -0.52 5.29
N GLN A 56 -7.95 -1.00 5.64
CA GLN A 56 -9.17 -0.20 5.76
C GLN A 56 -8.94 0.98 6.71
N GLU A 57 -8.27 0.76 7.84
CA GLU A 57 -7.98 1.79 8.85
C GLU A 57 -7.11 2.92 8.28
N SER A 58 -6.08 2.57 7.49
CA SER A 58 -5.20 3.55 6.82
C SER A 58 -5.97 4.44 5.84
N CYS A 59 -6.94 3.87 5.12
CA CYS A 59 -7.83 4.65 4.25
C CYS A 59 -8.78 5.53 5.07
N ARG A 60 -9.39 4.98 6.13
CA ARG A 60 -10.34 5.72 7.00
C ARG A 60 -9.69 6.92 7.68
N GLN A 61 -8.45 6.79 8.13
CA GLN A 61 -7.69 7.91 8.72
C GLN A 61 -7.49 9.08 7.73
N ARG A 62 -7.63 8.83 6.42
CA ARG A 62 -7.57 9.82 5.33
C ARG A 62 -8.96 10.28 4.85
N GLY A 63 -10.05 9.86 5.50
CA GLY A 63 -11.42 10.14 5.07
C GLY A 63 -11.83 9.40 3.80
N LYS A 64 -11.23 8.23 3.55
CA LYS A 64 -11.45 7.40 2.36
C LYS A 64 -11.90 6.00 2.74
N HIS A 65 -12.48 5.27 1.79
CA HIS A 65 -12.84 3.86 1.95
C HIS A 65 -11.87 2.98 1.15
N LEU A 66 -11.41 1.85 1.70
CA LEU A 66 -10.63 0.89 0.91
C LEU A 66 -11.59 0.11 0.01
N ASN A 67 -11.35 0.17 -1.28
CA ASN A 67 -11.95 -0.77 -2.21
C ASN A 67 -11.14 -2.06 -2.19
N GLN A 68 -11.71 -3.15 -1.68
CA GLN A 68 -11.03 -4.44 -1.56
C GLN A 68 -10.75 -5.10 -2.93
N GLN A 69 -11.55 -4.79 -3.95
CA GLN A 69 -11.34 -5.33 -5.30
C GLN A 69 -10.08 -4.72 -5.92
N SER A 70 -9.95 -3.39 -5.85
CA SER A 70 -8.85 -2.65 -6.48
C SER A 70 -7.68 -2.32 -5.54
N CYS A 71 -7.81 -2.60 -4.24
CA CYS A 71 -6.90 -2.19 -3.17
C CYS A 71 -6.54 -0.69 -3.23
N ARG A 72 -7.53 0.17 -3.53
CA ARG A 72 -7.37 1.64 -3.58
C ARG A 72 -8.16 2.29 -2.45
N CYS A 73 -7.59 3.33 -1.83
CA CYS A 73 -8.37 4.22 -0.99
C CYS A 73 -9.14 5.19 -1.90
N GLU A 74 -10.45 5.00 -1.99
CA GLU A 74 -11.35 5.82 -2.80
C GLU A 74 -12.08 6.85 -1.93
N ALA A 75 -12.48 7.96 -2.54
CA ALA A 75 -13.30 8.95 -1.83
C ALA A 75 -14.63 8.31 -1.44
N ILE A 76 -15.09 8.60 -0.23
CA ILE A 76 -16.44 8.22 0.20
C ILE A 76 -17.37 9.10 -0.63
N ARG A 77 -18.00 8.53 -1.66
CA ARG A 77 -19.09 9.21 -2.39
C ARG A 77 -20.27 9.27 -1.42
N ARG A 78 -20.73 10.49 -1.15
CA ARG A 78 -21.97 10.76 -0.41
C ARG A 78 -23.09 10.96 -1.40
#